data_AF-A0A1Y6BM11-F1
#
_entry.id   AF-A0A1Y6BM11-F1
#
_cell.length_a   1.000
_cell.length_b   1.000
_cell.length_c   1.000
_cell.angle_alpha   90.00
_cell.angle_beta   90.00
_cell.angle_gamma   90.00
#
_symmetry.space_group_name_H-M   'P 1'
#
loop_
_entity.id
_entity.type
_entity.pdbx_description
1 polymer ?
#
loop_
_entity_poly.entity_id
_entity_poly.type
_entity_poly.pdbx_seq_one_letter_code
_entity_poly.pdbx_strand_id
1 'polypeptide(L)'
;MASCAFGQLACLLFSPLAETSSILQGCLSKTDKKRNHFIFPWTYVLKTAAFFILIIMAWSPTQGATKYSLANFEEGDYLQKYLEFYIEGDGEHRSLEELINDQGVAFETQGSDQPRFPFSEQVHWGRLKIVNPLLETRTLVFESQYPPTQNLDIFLIHDSNVTHIQVGHWREKPPDTLSFRLPALPLSFKPGETTLYVKIKTKTSVRFDFRFWSKDEFLRHSNESNSMLFIWYGILVGLFFFNLFLASLNLDKGFVLYTFNIFFYALAQSYIYGVAAYYLPMSSSPWFSKVFLACFPISLIWSISFSRWFLKIPEM
;
A
#
# COMPACT_ATOMS: atom_id res chain seq x y z
N MET A 1 3.82 -17.67 -36.73
CA MET A 1 3.48 -16.78 -37.86
C MET A 1 3.34 -15.34 -37.35
N ALA A 2 4.43 -14.79 -36.81
CA ALA A 2 4.48 -13.45 -36.21
C ALA A 2 5.91 -12.89 -36.19
N SER A 3 6.68 -13.15 -37.26
CA SER A 3 8.07 -12.67 -37.40
C SER A 3 8.25 -11.69 -38.56
N CYS A 4 7.14 -11.18 -39.13
CA CYS A 4 7.16 -10.26 -40.27
C CYS A 4 6.75 -8.81 -39.93
N ALA A 5 6.29 -8.54 -38.70
CA ALA A 5 5.79 -7.21 -38.31
C ALA A 5 6.85 -6.28 -37.69
N PHE A 6 8.03 -6.80 -37.32
CA PHE A 6 9.09 -5.99 -36.68
C PHE A 6 10.01 -5.28 -37.70
N GLY A 7 10.00 -5.69 -38.97
CA GLY A 7 10.83 -5.11 -40.02
C GLY A 7 10.31 -3.77 -40.60
N GLN A 8 9.04 -3.43 -40.38
CA GLN A 8 8.43 -2.23 -40.98
C GLN A 8 8.47 -0.98 -40.07
N LEU A 9 8.71 -1.12 -38.76
CA LEU A 9 8.87 0.02 -37.84
C LEU A 9 10.30 0.59 -37.79
N ALA A 10 11.30 -0.16 -38.27
CA ALA A 10 12.69 0.29 -38.32
C ALA A 10 13.00 1.26 -39.49
N CYS A 11 12.20 1.26 -40.56
CA CYS A 11 12.41 2.14 -41.72
C CYS A 11 11.85 3.57 -41.53
N LEU A 12 11.01 3.82 -40.54
CA LEU A 12 10.42 5.16 -40.29
C LEU A 12 11.27 6.04 -39.36
N LEU A 13 12.32 5.49 -38.73
CA LEU A 13 13.25 6.24 -37.86
C LEU A 13 14.53 6.70 -38.56
N PHE A 14 14.70 6.39 -39.86
CA PHE A 14 15.88 6.72 -40.66
C PHE A 14 15.52 7.37 -42.01
N SER A 15 14.59 8.32 -42.03
CA SER A 15 14.45 9.26 -43.16
C SER A 15 14.95 10.66 -42.75
N PRO A 16 15.72 11.34 -43.60
CA PRO A 16 16.23 12.67 -43.28
C PRO A 16 15.10 13.70 -43.38
N LEU A 17 14.85 14.42 -42.28
CA LEU A 17 14.08 15.66 -42.23
C LEU A 17 14.81 16.73 -43.06
N ALA A 18 14.60 16.69 -44.38
CA ALA A 18 15.07 17.68 -45.33
C ALA A 18 13.88 18.47 -45.87
N GLU A 19 13.16 19.23 -45.02
CA GLU A 19 12.16 20.18 -45.54
C GLU A 19 11.75 21.34 -44.61
N THR A 20 12.38 21.54 -43.44
CA THR A 20 12.06 22.68 -42.54
C THR A 20 13.13 23.78 -42.50
N SER A 21 14.14 23.73 -43.38
CA SER A 21 15.24 24.71 -43.39
C SER A 21 14.98 26.00 -44.18
N SER A 22 13.87 26.12 -44.91
CA SER A 22 13.61 27.29 -45.77
C SER A 22 12.92 28.48 -45.07
N ILE A 23 12.36 28.28 -43.87
CA ILE A 23 11.61 29.35 -43.16
C ILE A 23 12.46 30.03 -42.06
N LEU A 24 13.53 29.39 -41.57
CA LEU A 24 14.40 29.95 -40.52
C LEU A 24 15.67 30.65 -41.04
N GLN A 25 16.02 30.48 -42.32
CA GLN A 25 17.21 31.14 -42.91
C GLN A 25 17.00 32.64 -43.22
N GLY A 26 15.76 33.15 -43.19
CA GLY A 26 15.45 34.56 -43.44
C GLY A 26 15.67 35.50 -42.24
N CYS A 27 15.79 34.99 -41.00
CA CYS A 27 15.79 35.83 -39.79
C CYS A 27 17.15 35.96 -39.07
N LEU A 28 18.20 35.28 -39.53
CA LEU A 28 19.51 35.29 -38.86
C LEU A 28 20.64 35.88 -39.72
N SER A 29 20.29 36.79 -40.64
CA SER A 29 21.24 37.60 -41.40
C SER A 29 21.28 39.01 -40.82
N LYS A 30 21.94 39.17 -39.67
CA LYS A 30 22.62 40.39 -39.18
C LYS A 30 22.75 40.32 -37.66
N THR A 31 23.86 39.79 -37.16
CA THR A 31 24.62 40.39 -36.04
C THR A 31 25.87 39.56 -35.71
N ASP A 32 27.00 40.25 -35.78
CA ASP A 32 28.28 40.07 -35.07
C ASP A 32 28.91 38.68 -34.77
N LYS A 33 30.05 38.46 -35.45
CA LYS A 33 31.42 38.60 -34.91
C LYS A 33 31.80 37.75 -33.66
N LYS A 34 32.72 36.82 -33.91
CA LYS A 34 33.67 36.17 -32.97
C LYS A 34 33.08 35.53 -31.71
N ARG A 35 32.80 34.22 -31.79
CA ARG A 35 32.94 33.32 -30.63
C ARG A 35 33.27 31.91 -31.10
N ASN A 36 34.46 31.42 -30.74
CA ASN A 36 34.86 30.03 -30.93
C ASN A 36 33.87 29.13 -30.18
N HIS A 37 32.92 28.52 -30.89
CA HIS A 37 32.04 27.50 -30.33
C HIS A 37 32.70 26.14 -30.53
N PHE A 38 33.22 25.59 -29.43
CA PHE A 38 33.41 24.16 -29.24
C PHE A 38 32.03 23.51 -29.46
N ILE A 39 31.77 22.99 -30.66
CA ILE A 39 30.53 22.25 -30.96
C ILE A 39 30.67 20.90 -30.28
N PHE A 40 30.30 20.86 -29.00
CA PHE A 40 30.25 19.62 -28.21
C PHE A 40 29.32 18.64 -28.95
N PRO A 41 29.75 17.40 -29.25
CA PRO A 41 29.03 16.51 -30.13
C PRO A 41 27.83 15.88 -29.40
N TRP A 42 26.76 16.66 -29.23
CA TRP A 42 25.53 16.27 -28.55
C TRP A 42 24.89 14.99 -29.11
N THR A 43 25.09 14.72 -30.41
CA THR A 43 24.58 13.51 -31.06
C THR A 43 25.30 12.24 -30.59
N TYR A 44 26.58 12.32 -30.22
CA TYR A 44 27.33 11.19 -29.67
C TYR A 44 26.94 10.96 -28.21
N VAL A 45 26.78 12.03 -27.43
CA VAL A 45 26.33 11.95 -26.02
C VAL A 45 24.93 11.34 -25.91
N LEU A 46 24.01 11.73 -26.79
CA LEU A 46 22.65 11.17 -26.83
C LEU A 46 22.64 9.70 -27.25
N LYS A 47 23.48 9.30 -28.22
CA LYS A 47 23.60 7.90 -28.66
C LYS A 47 24.26 7.02 -27.60
N THR A 48 25.29 7.49 -26.91
CA THR A 48 25.89 6.75 -25.79
C THR A 48 24.94 6.63 -24.62
N ALA A 49 24.18 7.68 -24.30
CA ALA A 49 23.17 7.64 -23.24
C ALA A 49 22.05 6.63 -23.55
N ALA A 50 21.55 6.60 -24.80
CA ALA A 50 20.55 5.63 -25.22
C ALA A 50 21.07 4.17 -25.16
N PHE A 51 22.34 3.94 -25.52
CA PHE A 51 22.98 2.63 -25.42
C PHE A 51 23.15 2.17 -23.96
N PHE A 52 23.57 3.08 -23.05
CA PHE A 52 23.65 2.78 -21.63
C PHE A 52 22.26 2.54 -21.01
N ILE A 53 21.22 3.28 -21.40
CA ILE A 53 19.84 3.05 -20.95
C ILE A 53 19.34 1.67 -21.42
N LEU A 54 19.61 1.29 -22.66
CA LEU A 54 19.25 -0.04 -23.19
C LEU A 54 20.01 -1.17 -22.48
N ILE A 55 21.28 -0.98 -22.12
CA ILE A 55 22.03 -1.95 -21.32
C ILE A 55 21.47 -2.02 -19.90
N ILE A 56 21.14 -0.88 -19.27
CA ILE A 56 20.53 -0.86 -17.93
C ILE A 56 19.16 -1.56 -17.94
N MET A 57 18.36 -1.38 -19.00
CA MET A 57 17.09 -2.10 -19.18
C MET A 57 17.29 -3.60 -19.45
N ALA A 58 18.33 -3.99 -20.21
CA ALA A 58 18.66 -5.39 -20.49
C ALA A 58 19.29 -6.12 -19.30
N TRP A 59 19.84 -5.38 -18.33
CA TRP A 59 20.38 -5.90 -17.07
C TRP A 59 19.40 -5.76 -15.91
N SER A 60 18.12 -5.51 -16.15
CA SER A 60 17.10 -5.67 -15.12
C SER A 60 17.11 -7.15 -14.72
N PRO A 61 17.57 -7.54 -13.52
CA PRO A 61 17.41 -8.92 -13.10
C PRO A 61 15.91 -9.21 -13.15
N THR A 62 15.52 -10.20 -13.94
CA THR A 62 14.22 -10.84 -13.81
C THR A 62 14.18 -11.49 -12.43
N GLN A 63 13.86 -10.71 -11.41
CA GLN A 63 13.65 -11.21 -10.07
C GLN A 63 12.37 -12.05 -10.11
N GLY A 64 12.53 -13.34 -10.40
CA GLY A 64 11.51 -14.33 -10.12
C GLY A 64 11.27 -14.39 -8.62
N ALA A 65 10.05 -14.76 -8.23
CA ALA A 65 9.64 -14.85 -6.83
C ALA A 65 10.71 -15.51 -5.94
N THR A 66 11.33 -14.71 -5.08
CA THR A 66 12.16 -15.25 -4.00
C THR A 66 11.25 -16.00 -3.04
N LYS A 67 11.50 -17.30 -2.87
CA LYS A 67 10.79 -18.12 -1.88
C LYS A 67 11.16 -17.65 -0.47
N TYR A 68 10.18 -17.53 0.40
CA TYR A 68 10.40 -17.23 1.81
C TYR A 68 10.74 -18.52 2.57
N SER A 69 11.97 -18.64 3.05
CA SER A 69 12.39 -19.81 3.83
C SER A 69 12.19 -19.58 5.33
N LEU A 70 11.46 -20.47 5.98
CA LEU A 70 11.28 -20.43 7.44
C LEU A 70 12.58 -20.73 8.22
N ALA A 71 13.63 -21.24 7.58
CA ALA A 71 14.93 -21.39 8.26
C ALA A 71 15.54 -20.04 8.64
N ASN A 72 15.38 -19.04 7.77
CA ASN A 72 15.88 -17.69 7.97
C ASN A 72 14.78 -16.76 8.49
N PHE A 73 13.83 -17.32 9.23
CA PHE A 73 12.75 -16.55 9.82
C PHE A 73 13.32 -15.51 10.79
N GLU A 74 13.04 -14.24 10.51
CA GLU A 74 13.30 -13.11 11.39
C GLU A 74 11.97 -12.56 11.92
N GLU A 75 11.98 -12.16 13.19
CA GLU A 75 10.79 -11.65 13.86
C GLU A 75 10.30 -10.35 13.23
N GLY A 76 9.05 -10.34 12.77
CA GLY A 76 8.44 -9.14 12.19
C GLY A 76 8.95 -8.78 10.80
N ASP A 77 9.51 -9.75 10.07
CA ASP A 77 9.98 -9.53 8.71
C ASP A 77 8.81 -9.17 7.77
N TYR A 78 9.06 -8.22 6.88
CA TYR A 78 8.07 -7.74 5.93
C TYR A 78 7.94 -8.72 4.77
N LEU A 79 6.74 -9.30 4.59
CA LEU A 79 6.53 -10.36 3.60
C LEU A 79 6.34 -9.84 2.18
N GLN A 80 6.00 -8.57 2.03
CA GLN A 80 5.75 -7.92 0.75
C GLN A 80 6.93 -8.01 -0.24
N LYS A 81 8.17 -8.10 0.24
CA LYS A 81 9.36 -8.30 -0.62
C LYS A 81 9.39 -9.66 -1.33
N TYR A 82 8.63 -10.63 -0.82
CA TYR A 82 8.50 -11.98 -1.38
C TYR A 82 7.14 -12.19 -2.07
N LEU A 83 6.28 -11.18 -2.05
CA LEU A 83 4.92 -11.26 -2.55
C LEU A 83 4.91 -10.95 -4.04
N GLU A 84 4.27 -11.82 -4.81
CA GLU A 84 3.88 -11.54 -6.18
C GLU A 84 2.42 -11.13 -6.18
N PHE A 85 2.04 -10.13 -6.97
CA PHE A 85 0.66 -9.65 -7.01
C PHE A 85 0.02 -9.83 -8.37
N TYR A 86 -1.29 -9.97 -8.35
CA TYR A 86 -2.15 -9.98 -9.51
C TYR A 86 -3.40 -9.15 -9.19
N ILE A 87 -3.75 -8.24 -10.08
CA ILE A 87 -4.92 -7.38 -9.93
C ILE A 87 -5.93 -7.82 -10.99
N GLU A 88 -7.13 -8.17 -10.57
CA GLU A 88 -8.21 -8.53 -11.49
C GLU A 88 -8.61 -7.30 -12.31
N GLY A 89 -8.76 -7.49 -13.63
CA GLY A 89 -9.27 -6.45 -14.52
C GLY A 89 -10.75 -6.11 -14.25
N ASP A 90 -11.23 -4.98 -14.76
CA ASP A 90 -12.62 -4.57 -14.57
C ASP A 90 -13.61 -5.62 -15.12
N GLY A 91 -14.42 -6.18 -14.24
CA GLY A 91 -15.42 -7.22 -14.56
C GLY A 91 -14.88 -8.66 -14.48
N GLU A 92 -13.57 -8.86 -14.34
CA GLU A 92 -13.01 -10.17 -14.07
C GLU A 92 -13.33 -10.60 -12.64
N HIS A 93 -13.66 -11.89 -12.47
CA HIS A 93 -13.83 -12.51 -11.17
C HIS A 93 -13.15 -13.87 -11.25
N ARG A 94 -11.92 -13.98 -10.74
CA ARG A 94 -11.18 -15.24 -10.76
C ARG A 94 -11.41 -16.00 -9.46
N SER A 95 -11.62 -17.30 -9.60
CA SER A 95 -11.61 -18.24 -8.48
C SER A 95 -10.16 -18.58 -8.08
N LEU A 96 -9.96 -19.11 -6.86
CA LEU A 96 -8.62 -19.56 -6.45
C LEU A 96 -8.17 -20.72 -7.35
N GLU A 97 -9.10 -21.60 -7.71
CA GLU A 97 -8.88 -22.78 -8.54
C GLU A 97 -8.38 -22.40 -9.94
N GLU A 98 -8.92 -21.32 -10.51
CA GLU A 98 -8.42 -20.75 -11.76
C GLU A 98 -6.99 -20.23 -11.61
N LEU A 99 -6.67 -19.51 -10.52
CA LEU A 99 -5.32 -18.98 -10.29
C LEU A 99 -4.27 -20.05 -10.02
N ILE A 100 -4.67 -21.22 -9.51
CA ILE A 100 -3.78 -22.37 -9.31
C ILE A 100 -3.51 -23.07 -10.65
N ASN A 101 -4.54 -23.22 -11.49
CA ASN A 101 -4.48 -24.03 -12.71
C ASN A 101 -4.05 -23.25 -13.96
N ASP A 102 -4.27 -21.93 -13.99
CA ASP A 102 -3.99 -21.08 -15.15
C ASP A 102 -2.51 -20.66 -15.18
N GLN A 103 -1.74 -21.29 -16.07
CA GLN A 103 -0.34 -20.90 -16.32
C GLN A 103 -0.18 -19.55 -17.04
N GLY A 104 -1.28 -18.94 -17.50
CA GLY A 104 -1.29 -17.65 -18.19
C GLY A 104 -1.35 -16.43 -17.27
N VAL A 105 -1.63 -16.60 -15.98
CA VAL A 105 -1.68 -15.47 -15.02
C VAL A 105 -0.26 -15.10 -14.60
N ALA A 106 0.23 -14.00 -15.18
CA ALA A 106 1.49 -13.40 -14.79
C ALA A 106 1.31 -12.64 -13.48
N PHE A 107 1.74 -13.23 -12.37
CA PHE A 107 1.94 -12.48 -11.14
C PHE A 107 3.17 -11.60 -11.30
N GLU A 108 3.04 -10.33 -10.97
CA GLU A 108 4.14 -9.36 -11.05
C GLU A 108 4.83 -9.24 -9.68
N THR A 109 6.15 -9.03 -9.69
CA THR A 109 6.91 -8.63 -8.51
C THR A 109 7.08 -7.11 -8.53
N GLN A 110 6.87 -6.45 -7.39
CA GLN A 110 7.14 -5.02 -7.28
C GLN A 110 8.49 -4.90 -6.61
N GLY A 111 9.46 -4.26 -7.29
CA GLY A 111 10.75 -3.92 -6.69
C GLY A 111 10.66 -2.83 -5.61
N SER A 112 9.48 -2.63 -5.01
CA SER A 112 9.22 -1.70 -3.92
C SER A 112 8.93 -2.50 -2.65
N ASP A 113 9.60 -2.13 -1.56
CA ASP A 113 9.43 -2.79 -0.25
C ASP A 113 7.99 -2.67 0.30
N GLN A 114 7.15 -1.82 -0.28
CA GLN A 114 5.75 -1.64 0.12
C GLN A 114 4.84 -1.36 -1.08
N PRO A 115 4.24 -2.39 -1.71
CA PRO A 115 3.29 -2.19 -2.78
C PRO A 115 2.02 -1.52 -2.24
N ARG A 116 1.71 -0.35 -2.80
CA ARG A 116 0.54 0.46 -2.43
C ARG A 116 -0.29 0.68 -3.68
N PHE A 117 -1.53 0.22 -3.63
CA PHE A 117 -2.48 0.45 -4.70
C PHE A 117 -3.44 1.58 -4.27
N PRO A 118 -3.73 2.53 -5.18
CA PRO A 118 -4.69 3.59 -4.91
C PRO A 118 -6.09 3.00 -4.65
N PHE A 119 -7.05 3.87 -4.32
CA PHE A 119 -8.44 3.46 -4.14
C PHE A 119 -8.94 2.72 -5.38
N SER A 120 -9.27 1.44 -5.21
CA SER A 120 -9.78 0.57 -6.26
C SER A 120 -10.80 -0.38 -5.66
N GLU A 121 -11.89 -0.63 -6.40
CA GLU A 121 -12.87 -1.67 -6.04
C GLU A 121 -12.48 -3.05 -6.60
N GLN A 122 -11.37 -3.13 -7.33
CA GLN A 122 -10.85 -4.37 -7.91
C GLN A 122 -10.35 -5.32 -6.83
N VAL A 123 -10.35 -6.60 -7.16
CA VAL A 123 -9.78 -7.64 -6.31
C VAL A 123 -8.29 -7.69 -6.51
N HIS A 124 -7.56 -7.66 -5.41
CA HIS A 124 -6.10 -7.75 -5.42
C HIS A 124 -5.69 -9.09 -4.82
N TRP A 125 -4.95 -9.87 -5.59
CA TRP A 125 -4.36 -11.13 -5.17
C TRP A 125 -2.88 -10.93 -4.86
N GLY A 126 -2.44 -11.49 -3.74
CA GLY A 126 -1.04 -11.66 -3.39
C GLY A 126 -0.73 -13.16 -3.30
N ARG A 127 0.43 -13.57 -3.82
CA ARG A 127 0.94 -14.94 -3.76
C ARG A 127 2.32 -14.92 -3.12
N LEU A 128 2.50 -15.79 -2.12
CA LEU A 128 3.76 -15.98 -1.41
C LEU A 128 4.08 -17.47 -1.36
N LYS A 129 5.27 -17.86 -1.80
CA LYS A 129 5.78 -19.24 -1.66
C LYS A 129 6.63 -19.34 -0.41
N ILE A 130 6.19 -20.16 0.54
CA ILE A 130 6.84 -20.37 1.83
C ILE A 130 7.43 -21.78 1.85
N VAL A 131 8.69 -21.90 2.26
CA VAL A 131 9.37 -23.19 2.40
C VAL A 131 9.67 -23.42 3.88
N ASN A 132 9.15 -24.51 4.44
CA ASN A 132 9.56 -25.01 5.74
C ASN A 132 10.57 -26.15 5.55
N PRO A 133 11.88 -25.89 5.67
CA PRO A 133 12.89 -26.94 5.52
C PRO A 133 13.05 -27.81 6.79
N LEU A 134 12.32 -27.51 7.87
CA LEU A 134 12.36 -28.29 9.10
C LEU A 134 11.49 -29.56 8.96
N LEU A 135 11.80 -30.58 9.76
CA LEU A 135 11.02 -31.82 9.82
C LEU A 135 9.71 -31.67 10.62
N GLU A 136 9.56 -30.58 11.35
CA GLU A 136 8.41 -30.31 12.20
C GLU A 136 7.52 -29.21 11.62
N THR A 137 6.23 -29.26 11.97
CA THR A 137 5.29 -28.19 11.62
C THR A 137 5.60 -26.95 12.44
N ARG A 138 5.76 -25.81 11.76
CA ARG A 138 6.02 -24.53 12.41
C ARG A 138 4.79 -23.65 12.36
N THR A 139 4.35 -23.17 13.52
CA THR A 139 3.23 -22.22 13.63
C THR A 139 3.77 -20.82 13.85
N LEU A 140 3.37 -19.87 13.01
CA LEU A 140 3.72 -18.46 13.11
C LEU A 140 2.45 -17.61 13.14
N VAL A 141 2.49 -16.48 13.82
CA VAL A 141 1.40 -15.50 13.82
C VAL A 141 1.52 -14.67 12.56
N PHE A 142 0.54 -14.75 11.68
CA PHE A 142 0.35 -13.84 10.58
C PHE A 142 -0.36 -12.58 11.07
N GLU A 143 0.24 -11.42 10.86
CA GLU A 143 -0.32 -10.12 11.19
C GLU A 143 -0.56 -9.30 9.92
N SER A 144 -1.76 -8.73 9.78
CA SER A 144 -2.07 -7.72 8.76
C SER A 144 -2.01 -6.32 9.35
N GLN A 145 -1.06 -5.51 8.88
CA GLN A 145 -0.75 -4.20 9.47
C GLN A 145 -1.55 -3.04 8.91
N TYR A 146 -2.52 -3.32 8.03
CA TYR A 146 -3.34 -2.28 7.40
C TYR A 146 -4.81 -2.38 7.81
N PRO A 147 -5.20 -1.72 8.93
CA PRO A 147 -6.58 -1.73 9.44
C PRO A 147 -7.64 -1.38 8.42
N PRO A 148 -7.49 -0.41 7.51
CA PRO A 148 -8.58 -0.05 6.60
C PRO A 148 -9.00 -1.17 5.63
N THR A 149 -8.25 -2.26 5.55
CA THR A 149 -8.60 -3.45 4.76
C THR A 149 -9.93 -4.03 5.22
N GLN A 150 -10.94 -3.99 4.36
CA GLN A 150 -12.28 -4.48 4.69
C GLN A 150 -12.38 -6.00 4.70
N ASN A 151 -11.98 -6.64 3.60
CA ASN A 151 -12.05 -8.09 3.47
C ASN A 151 -10.67 -8.63 3.05
N LEU A 152 -10.24 -9.66 3.77
CA LEU A 152 -8.98 -10.36 3.60
C LEU A 152 -9.26 -11.87 3.64
N ASP A 153 -9.17 -12.55 2.51
CA ASP A 153 -9.26 -14.00 2.46
C ASP A 153 -7.85 -14.59 2.33
N ILE A 154 -7.53 -15.55 3.19
CA ILE A 154 -6.23 -16.22 3.27
C ILE A 154 -6.43 -17.66 2.82
N PHE A 155 -5.64 -18.12 1.86
CA PHE A 155 -5.63 -19.49 1.39
C PHE A 155 -4.23 -20.08 1.55
N LEU A 156 -4.12 -21.19 2.27
CA LEU A 156 -2.89 -21.96 2.42
C LEU A 156 -3.01 -23.24 1.60
N ILE A 157 -2.05 -23.46 0.69
CA ILE A 157 -2.01 -24.63 -0.17
C ILE A 157 -0.77 -25.43 0.16
N HIS A 158 -0.96 -26.67 0.61
CA HIS A 158 0.12 -27.62 0.90
C HIS A 158 -0.29 -29.02 0.44
N ASP A 159 0.50 -29.65 -0.43
CA ASP A 159 0.23 -30.96 -1.02
C ASP A 159 -1.22 -31.10 -1.54
N SER A 160 -1.68 -30.11 -2.29
CA SER A 160 -3.05 -29.99 -2.83
C SER A 160 -4.18 -29.77 -1.82
N ASN A 161 -3.90 -29.77 -0.51
CA ASN A 161 -4.88 -29.37 0.49
C ASN A 161 -4.97 -27.85 0.57
N VAL A 162 -6.19 -27.33 0.46
CA VAL A 162 -6.48 -25.89 0.57
C VAL A 162 -7.13 -25.63 1.92
N THR A 163 -6.51 -24.77 2.73
CA THR A 163 -7.12 -24.21 3.94
C THR A 163 -7.53 -22.78 3.64
N HIS A 164 -8.81 -22.46 3.82
CA HIS A 164 -9.36 -21.12 3.59
C HIS A 164 -9.76 -20.49 4.92
N ILE A 165 -9.23 -19.29 5.17
CA ILE A 165 -9.50 -18.50 6.37
C ILE A 165 -10.00 -17.12 5.94
N GLN A 166 -11.16 -16.73 6.44
CA GLN A 166 -11.75 -15.43 6.15
C GLN A 166 -11.50 -14.46 7.29
N VAL A 167 -10.92 -13.32 6.95
CA VAL A 167 -10.61 -12.23 7.88
C VAL A 167 -11.24 -10.95 7.32
N GLY A 168 -11.73 -10.06 8.18
CA GLY A 168 -12.30 -8.78 7.74
C GLY A 168 -13.24 -8.13 8.75
N HIS A 169 -13.50 -6.83 8.58
CA HIS A 169 -14.32 -6.04 9.52
C HIS A 169 -15.76 -6.53 9.64
N TRP A 170 -16.31 -7.06 8.54
CA TRP A 170 -17.72 -7.46 8.44
C TRP A 170 -17.95 -8.96 8.67
N ARG A 171 -16.91 -9.71 9.04
CA ARG A 171 -16.99 -11.16 9.19
C ARG A 171 -16.79 -11.55 10.65
N GLU A 172 -17.35 -12.70 11.01
CA GLU A 172 -17.03 -13.32 12.30
C GLU A 172 -15.52 -13.60 12.35
N LYS A 173 -14.88 -13.22 13.46
CA LYS A 173 -13.45 -13.45 13.63
C LYS A 173 -13.21 -14.96 13.72
N PRO A 174 -12.21 -15.52 13.01
CA PRO A 174 -11.83 -16.91 13.18
C PRO A 174 -11.54 -17.24 14.65
N PRO A 175 -11.90 -18.43 15.14
CA PRO A 175 -11.79 -18.78 16.57
C PRO A 175 -10.37 -18.68 17.13
N ASP A 176 -9.34 -18.92 16.30
CA ASP A 176 -7.93 -18.87 16.70
C ASP A 176 -7.29 -17.47 16.55
N THR A 177 -8.08 -16.44 16.21
CA THR A 177 -7.57 -15.07 16.07
C THR A 177 -7.08 -14.56 17.41
N LEU A 178 -5.82 -14.09 17.45
CA LEU A 178 -5.27 -13.49 18.66
C LEU A 178 -5.96 -12.15 18.95
N SER A 179 -6.15 -11.88 20.24
CA SER A 179 -6.80 -10.65 20.69
C SER A 179 -5.86 -9.46 20.48
N PHE A 180 -6.02 -8.78 19.36
CA PHE A 180 -5.26 -7.61 18.98
C PHE A 180 -6.10 -6.68 18.10
N ARG A 181 -5.75 -5.40 18.07
CA ARG A 181 -6.47 -4.38 17.29
C ARG A 181 -6.31 -4.57 15.78
N LEU A 182 -5.21 -5.22 15.38
CA LEU A 182 -4.92 -5.60 14.00
C LEU A 182 -5.24 -7.09 13.83
N PRO A 183 -5.71 -7.53 12.65
CA PRO A 183 -5.95 -8.95 12.41
C PRO A 183 -4.66 -9.76 12.57
N ALA A 184 -4.66 -10.68 13.54
CA ALA A 184 -3.52 -11.54 13.85
C ALA A 184 -4.01 -12.97 14.11
N LEU A 185 -3.49 -13.95 13.38
CA LEU A 185 -3.93 -15.34 13.49
C LEU A 185 -2.76 -16.32 13.31
N PRO A 186 -2.75 -17.46 14.01
CA PRO A 186 -1.72 -18.47 13.84
C PRO A 186 -1.93 -19.22 12.51
N LEU A 187 -0.89 -19.28 11.69
CA LEU A 187 -0.81 -20.11 10.49
C LEU A 187 0.22 -21.21 10.71
N SER A 188 -0.14 -22.45 10.39
CA SER A 188 0.72 -23.62 10.58
C SER A 188 1.28 -24.10 9.25
N PHE A 189 2.60 -24.21 9.16
CA PHE A 189 3.33 -24.60 7.97
C PHE A 189 3.97 -25.98 8.19
N LYS A 190 3.45 -26.99 7.48
CA LYS A 190 4.02 -28.34 7.48
C LYS A 190 5.38 -28.37 6.77
N PRO A 191 6.22 -29.40 7.00
CA PRO A 191 7.47 -29.59 6.26
C PRO A 191 7.26 -29.55 4.74
N GLY A 192 8.13 -28.84 4.02
CA GLY A 192 8.04 -28.68 2.57
C GLY A 192 7.52 -27.31 2.12
N GLU A 193 6.95 -27.26 0.92
CA GLU A 193 6.47 -26.01 0.33
C GLU A 193 4.99 -25.78 0.66
N THR A 194 4.66 -24.55 1.03
CA THR A 194 3.29 -24.07 1.20
C THR A 194 3.13 -22.79 0.38
N THR A 195 2.10 -22.72 -0.46
CA THR A 195 1.76 -21.48 -1.17
C THR A 195 0.66 -20.76 -0.43
N LEU A 196 0.94 -19.54 0.03
CA LEU A 196 0.00 -18.63 0.64
C LEU A 196 -0.57 -17.72 -0.45
N TYR A 197 -1.89 -17.76 -0.64
CA TYR A 197 -2.61 -16.75 -1.42
C TYR A 197 -3.38 -15.86 -0.47
N VAL A 198 -3.36 -14.56 -0.76
CA VAL A 198 -4.10 -13.55 -0.02
C VAL A 198 -4.94 -12.76 -1.00
N LYS A 199 -6.25 -12.74 -0.77
CA LYS A 199 -7.21 -11.99 -1.58
C LYS A 199 -7.72 -10.80 -0.77
N ILE A 200 -7.49 -9.61 -1.28
CA ILE A 200 -7.97 -8.36 -0.69
C ILE A 200 -9.09 -7.80 -1.57
N LYS A 201 -10.23 -7.51 -0.94
CA LYS A 201 -11.32 -6.75 -1.56
C LYS A 201 -11.75 -5.64 -0.60
N THR A 202 -11.56 -4.39 -0.99
CA THR A 202 -11.91 -3.23 -0.16
C THR A 202 -12.33 -2.06 -1.04
N LYS A 203 -13.05 -1.10 -0.47
CA LYS A 203 -13.38 0.19 -1.12
C LYS A 203 -12.39 1.30 -0.75
N THR A 204 -11.30 0.96 -0.08
CA THR A 204 -10.22 1.86 0.33
C THR A 204 -8.97 1.64 -0.53
N SER A 205 -7.88 2.35 -0.26
CA SER A 205 -6.57 1.92 -0.77
C SER A 205 -6.24 0.51 -0.31
N VAL A 206 -5.45 -0.23 -1.10
CA VAL A 206 -4.99 -1.58 -0.77
C VAL A 206 -3.50 -1.53 -0.40
N ARG A 207 -3.14 -2.21 0.69
CA ARG A 207 -1.75 -2.43 1.10
C ARG A 207 -1.56 -3.88 1.48
N PHE A 208 -0.56 -4.51 0.90
CA PHE A 208 -0.06 -5.81 1.33
C PHE A 208 1.04 -5.54 2.35
N ASP A 209 0.64 -5.33 3.60
CA ASP A 209 1.57 -5.14 4.72
C ASP A 209 1.36 -6.27 5.73
N PHE A 210 2.16 -7.33 5.54
CA PHE A 210 2.05 -8.56 6.32
C PHE A 210 3.35 -8.88 7.00
N ARG A 211 3.24 -9.45 8.20
CA ARG A 211 4.37 -9.92 8.98
C ARG A 211 4.12 -11.28 9.55
N PHE A 212 5.20 -12.04 9.70
CA PHE A 212 5.21 -13.22 10.53
C PHE A 212 5.93 -12.94 11.85
N TRP A 213 5.38 -13.50 12.91
CA TRP A 213 5.93 -13.42 14.26
C TRP A 213 5.90 -14.80 14.91
N SER A 214 6.85 -15.07 15.80
CA SER A 214 6.63 -16.10 16.82
C SER A 214 5.54 -15.64 17.79
N LYS A 215 4.91 -16.60 18.47
CA LYS A 215 3.83 -16.28 19.40
C LYS A 215 4.29 -15.39 20.55
N ASP A 216 5.45 -15.67 21.12
CA ASP A 216 5.98 -14.92 22.28
C ASP A 216 6.38 -13.51 21.87
N GLU A 217 7.05 -13.36 20.72
CA GLU A 217 7.44 -12.03 20.23
C GLU A 217 6.23 -11.20 19.81
N PHE A 218 5.22 -11.82 19.19
CA PHE A 218 3.96 -11.14 18.88
C PHE A 218 3.28 -10.59 20.15
N LEU A 219 3.28 -11.34 21.25
CA LEU A 219 2.72 -10.86 22.53
C LEU A 219 3.52 -9.67 23.08
N ARG A 220 4.85 -9.68 22.96
CA ARG A 220 5.69 -8.53 23.33
C ARG A 220 5.39 -7.31 22.45
N HIS A 221 5.39 -7.51 21.14
CA HIS A 221 5.12 -6.46 20.14
C HIS A 221 3.73 -5.83 20.33
N SER A 222 2.70 -6.66 20.48
CA SER A 222 1.32 -6.19 20.66
C SER A 222 1.16 -5.38 21.94
N ASN A 223 1.80 -5.79 23.04
CA ASN A 223 1.80 -5.05 24.30
C ASN A 223 2.53 -3.70 24.20
N GLU A 224 3.73 -3.67 23.61
CA GLU A 224 4.48 -2.42 23.41
C GLU A 224 3.69 -1.45 22.53
N SER A 225 3.18 -1.96 21.40
CA SER A 225 2.43 -1.18 20.44
C SER A 225 1.13 -0.62 21.04
N ASN A 226 0.40 -1.41 21.83
CA ASN A 226 -0.79 -0.94 22.56
C ASN A 226 -0.43 0.11 23.63
N SER A 227 0.71 -0.04 24.30
CA SER A 227 1.16 0.92 25.33
C SER A 227 1.42 2.30 24.73
N MET A 228 2.14 2.35 23.60
CA MET A 228 2.36 3.60 22.87
C MET A 228 1.04 4.23 22.41
N LEU A 229 0.10 3.40 21.94
CA LEU A 229 -1.21 3.85 21.50
C LEU A 229 -2.03 4.44 22.64
N PHE A 230 -2.01 3.84 23.83
CA PHE A 230 -2.70 4.38 25.00
C PHE A 230 -2.12 5.71 25.48
N ILE A 231 -0.80 5.89 25.43
CA ILE A 231 -0.17 7.18 25.73
C ILE A 231 -0.64 8.23 24.71
N TRP A 232 -0.63 7.89 23.43
CA TRP A 232 -1.05 8.81 22.36
C TRP A 232 -2.52 9.23 22.49
N TYR A 233 -3.44 8.28 22.73
CA TYR A 233 -4.85 8.60 22.99
C TYR A 233 -5.06 9.31 24.33
N GLY A 234 -4.28 8.99 25.36
CA GLY A 234 -4.33 9.65 26.67
C GLY A 234 -4.04 11.14 26.55
N ILE A 235 -3.05 11.53 25.73
CA ILE A 235 -2.75 12.94 25.42
C ILE A 235 -3.95 13.60 24.72
N LEU A 236 -4.55 12.95 23.71
CA LEU A 236 -5.70 13.50 23.00
C LEU A 236 -6.92 13.69 23.92
N VAL A 237 -7.20 12.72 24.80
CA VAL A 237 -8.29 12.78 25.76
C VAL A 237 -8.05 13.89 26.78
N GLY A 238 -6.83 13.99 27.33
CA GLY A 238 -6.45 15.06 28.25
C GLY A 238 -6.59 16.44 27.59
N LEU A 239 -6.13 16.57 26.34
CA LEU A 239 -6.25 17.80 25.58
C LEU A 239 -7.71 18.15 25.27
N PHE A 240 -8.54 17.16 24.93
CA PHE A 240 -9.98 17.35 24.72
C PHE A 240 -10.66 17.89 25.98
N PHE A 241 -10.47 17.26 27.14
CA PHE A 241 -11.10 17.71 28.39
C PHE A 241 -10.55 19.04 28.89
N PHE A 242 -9.25 19.30 28.71
CA PHE A 242 -8.65 20.59 29.02
C PHE A 242 -9.29 21.71 28.20
N ASN A 243 -9.44 21.51 26.89
CA ASN A 243 -10.06 22.52 26.01
C ASN A 243 -11.57 22.66 26.25
N LEU A 244 -12.27 21.56 26.58
CA LEU A 244 -13.67 21.60 26.97
C LEU A 244 -13.87 22.41 28.26
N PHE A 245 -12.97 22.25 29.24
CA PHE A 245 -12.96 23.04 30.47
C PHE A 245 -12.73 24.54 30.17
N LEU A 246 -11.72 24.87 29.35
CA LEU A 246 -11.46 26.26 28.95
C LEU A 246 -12.62 26.87 28.15
N ALA A 247 -13.25 26.11 27.26
CA ALA A 247 -14.45 26.54 26.54
C ALA A 247 -15.61 26.87 27.50
N SER A 248 -15.74 26.11 28.58
CA SER A 248 -16.76 26.32 29.60
C SER A 248 -16.50 27.55 30.47
N LEU A 249 -15.23 27.91 30.70
CA LEU A 249 -14.85 29.07 31.52
C LEU A 249 -14.82 30.38 30.73
N ASN A 250 -14.13 30.39 29.58
CA ASN A 250 -13.82 31.62 28.86
C ASN A 250 -14.85 31.96 27.78
N LEU A 251 -15.84 31.09 27.52
CA LEU A 251 -16.86 31.21 26.46
C LEU A 251 -16.29 31.61 25.07
N ASP A 252 -15.00 31.39 24.88
CA ASP A 252 -14.33 31.75 23.64
C ASP A 252 -14.60 30.65 22.60
N LYS A 253 -15.13 31.08 21.45
CA LYS A 253 -15.41 30.22 20.29
C LYS A 253 -14.17 29.44 19.86
N GLY A 254 -12.97 29.97 20.03
CA GLY A 254 -11.72 29.28 19.70
C GLY A 254 -11.59 27.92 20.38
N PHE A 255 -11.86 27.83 21.69
CA PHE A 255 -11.75 26.58 22.44
C PHE A 255 -12.79 25.55 22.01
N VAL A 256 -14.00 25.98 21.66
CA VAL A 256 -15.06 25.09 21.14
C VAL A 256 -14.64 24.51 19.78
N LEU A 257 -14.18 25.36 18.85
CA LEU A 257 -13.72 24.95 17.53
C LEU A 257 -12.58 23.93 17.64
N TYR A 258 -11.62 24.18 18.53
CA TYR A 258 -10.49 23.29 18.77
C TYR A 258 -10.90 21.96 19.43
N THR A 259 -11.84 22.00 20.38
CA THR A 259 -12.38 20.80 21.04
C THR A 259 -13.04 19.85 20.03
N PHE A 260 -13.89 20.37 19.15
CA PHE A 260 -14.49 19.57 18.08
C PHE A 260 -13.46 19.08 17.06
N ASN A 261 -12.46 19.89 16.72
CA ASN A 261 -11.37 19.46 15.86
C ASN A 261 -10.65 18.22 16.43
N ILE A 262 -10.24 18.26 17.70
CA ILE A 262 -9.59 17.13 18.38
C ILE A 262 -10.51 15.92 18.44
N PHE A 263 -11.78 16.11 18.77
CA PHE A 263 -12.75 15.02 18.86
C PHE A 263 -12.88 14.26 17.55
N PHE A 264 -13.16 14.96 16.44
CA PHE A 264 -13.28 14.33 15.14
C PHE A 264 -11.94 13.79 14.62
N TYR A 265 -10.82 14.44 14.96
CA TYR A 265 -9.49 13.92 14.65
C TYR A 265 -9.22 12.59 15.35
N ALA A 266 -9.49 12.50 16.66
CA ALA A 266 -9.31 11.28 17.43
C ALA A 266 -10.18 10.13 16.91
N LEU A 267 -11.45 10.41 16.56
CA LEU A 267 -12.32 9.44 15.89
C LEU A 267 -11.73 8.98 14.56
N ALA A 268 -11.32 9.91 13.69
CA ALA A 268 -10.72 9.59 12.39
C ALA A 268 -9.48 8.68 12.52
N GLN A 269 -8.60 9.01 13.47
CA GLN A 269 -7.40 8.22 13.74
C GLN A 269 -7.70 6.84 14.34
N SER A 270 -8.76 6.72 15.15
CA SER A 270 -9.17 5.43 15.74
C SER A 270 -9.56 4.39 14.69
N TYR A 271 -10.04 4.84 13.54
CA TYR A 271 -10.27 3.97 12.40
C TYR A 271 -8.97 3.55 11.70
N ILE A 272 -8.05 4.50 11.46
CA ILE A 272 -6.77 4.21 10.79
C ILE A 272 -5.90 3.24 11.61
N TYR A 273 -5.91 3.35 12.94
CA TYR A 273 -5.14 2.47 13.83
C TYR A 273 -5.89 1.20 14.26
N GLY A 274 -7.12 0.96 13.77
CA GLY A 274 -7.92 -0.22 14.09
C GLY A 274 -8.54 -0.24 15.50
N VAL A 275 -8.34 0.80 16.29
CA VAL A 275 -8.87 0.93 17.67
C VAL A 275 -10.40 0.91 17.68
N ALA A 276 -11.02 1.67 16.78
CA ALA A 276 -12.47 1.75 16.70
C ALA A 276 -13.07 0.37 16.38
N ALA A 277 -12.47 -0.36 15.43
CA ALA A 277 -12.97 -1.67 15.02
C ALA A 277 -12.83 -2.73 16.12
N TYR A 278 -11.80 -2.58 16.96
CA TYR A 278 -11.51 -3.49 18.06
C TYR A 278 -12.44 -3.29 19.27
N TYR A 279 -12.70 -2.04 19.68
CA TYR A 279 -13.48 -1.74 20.88
C TYR A 279 -14.98 -1.52 20.62
N LEU A 280 -15.38 -1.11 19.43
CA LEU A 280 -16.78 -0.81 19.14
C LEU A 280 -17.50 -2.01 18.50
N PRO A 281 -18.64 -2.45 19.05
CA PRO A 281 -19.40 -3.59 18.51
C PRO A 281 -20.06 -3.28 17.16
N MET A 282 -20.14 -2.00 16.77
CA MET A 282 -20.67 -1.56 15.47
C MET A 282 -19.69 -1.81 14.31
N SER A 283 -18.50 -2.37 14.58
CA SER A 283 -17.47 -2.63 13.58
C SER A 283 -17.88 -3.65 12.51
N SER A 284 -18.96 -4.41 12.73
CA SER A 284 -19.56 -5.32 11.75
C SER A 284 -20.55 -4.67 10.79
N SER A 285 -20.94 -3.40 11.00
CA SER A 285 -21.93 -2.70 10.17
C SER A 285 -21.28 -2.03 8.94
N PRO A 286 -21.72 -2.28 7.70
CA PRO A 286 -21.12 -1.71 6.47
C PRO A 286 -20.94 -0.18 6.43
N TRP A 287 -21.65 0.56 7.29
CA TRP A 287 -21.56 2.01 7.44
C TRP A 287 -20.38 2.47 8.29
N PHE A 288 -19.82 1.61 9.13
CA PHE A 288 -18.78 1.94 10.11
C PHE A 288 -17.57 2.59 9.44
N SER A 289 -17.02 1.99 8.37
CA SER A 289 -15.92 2.61 7.62
C SER A 289 -16.28 4.00 7.09
N LYS A 290 -17.50 4.20 6.58
CA LYS A 290 -17.93 5.48 5.99
C LYS A 290 -18.05 6.58 7.04
N VAL A 291 -18.65 6.26 8.19
CA VAL A 291 -18.83 7.21 9.30
C VAL A 291 -17.48 7.69 9.82
N PHE A 292 -16.56 6.75 10.07
CA PHE A 292 -15.24 7.11 10.59
C PHE A 292 -14.35 7.78 9.54
N LEU A 293 -14.45 7.41 8.26
CA LEU A 293 -13.77 8.14 7.19
C LEU A 293 -14.28 9.59 7.08
N ALA A 294 -15.59 9.82 7.26
CA ALA A 294 -16.16 11.16 7.23
C ALA A 294 -15.65 12.06 8.38
N CYS A 295 -15.17 11.49 9.48
CA CYS A 295 -14.56 12.28 10.55
C CYS A 295 -13.29 13.03 10.11
N PHE A 296 -12.57 12.56 9.08
CA PHE A 296 -11.40 13.26 8.52
C PHE A 296 -11.77 14.65 7.95
N PRO A 297 -12.63 14.76 6.92
CA PRO A 297 -13.01 16.07 6.39
C PRO A 297 -13.74 16.93 7.42
N ILE A 298 -14.52 16.34 8.33
CA ILE A 298 -15.18 17.09 9.41
C ILE A 298 -14.12 17.74 10.33
N SER A 299 -13.11 16.98 10.75
CA SER A 299 -12.00 17.52 11.55
C SER A 299 -11.28 18.67 10.83
N LEU A 300 -11.06 18.54 9.51
CA LEU A 300 -10.46 19.61 8.69
C LEU A 300 -11.33 20.87 8.65
N ILE A 301 -12.65 20.74 8.52
CA ILE A 301 -13.58 21.88 8.57
C ILE A 301 -13.41 22.64 9.90
N TRP A 302 -13.42 21.94 11.04
CA TRP A 302 -13.21 22.57 12.34
C TRP A 302 -11.83 23.20 12.49
N SER A 303 -10.79 22.59 11.93
CA SER A 303 -9.42 23.14 11.90
C SER A 303 -9.34 24.45 11.13
N ILE A 304 -9.97 24.49 9.95
CA ILE A 304 -10.03 25.69 9.11
C ILE A 304 -10.84 26.77 9.80
N SER A 305 -11.99 26.43 10.40
CA SER A 305 -12.80 27.38 11.17
C SER A 305 -12.04 27.95 12.36
N PHE A 306 -11.31 27.11 13.11
CA PHE A 306 -10.44 27.54 14.19
C PHE A 306 -9.37 28.52 13.69
N SER A 307 -8.70 28.18 12.59
CA SER A 307 -7.65 29.01 11.99
C SER A 307 -8.18 30.37 11.52
N ARG A 308 -9.36 30.39 10.88
CA ARG A 308 -10.04 31.63 10.46
C ARG A 308 -10.38 32.52 11.65
N TRP A 309 -10.93 31.90 12.71
CA TRP A 309 -11.30 32.60 13.93
C TRP A 309 -10.07 33.17 14.65
N PHE A 310 -8.99 32.38 14.76
CA PHE A 310 -7.73 32.79 15.38
C PHE A 310 -7.03 33.92 14.61
N LEU A 311 -6.99 33.83 13.28
CA LEU A 311 -6.37 34.82 12.39
C LEU A 311 -7.27 36.04 12.13
N LYS A 312 -8.50 36.07 12.66
CA LYS A 312 -9.49 37.15 12.49
C LYS A 312 -9.74 37.51 11.02
N ILE A 313 -9.79 36.50 10.14
CA ILE A 313 -10.01 36.73 8.70
C ILE A 313 -11.48 37.17 8.50
N PRO A 314 -11.74 38.34 7.89
CA PRO A 314 -13.10 38.82 7.65
C PRO A 314 -13.90 37.88 6.73
N GLU A 315 -15.22 37.80 6.96
CA GLU A 315 -16.15 37.07 6.09
C GLU A 315 -16.23 37.78 4.72
N MET A 316 -16.14 37.02 3.62
CA MET A 316 -16.23 37.54 2.24
C MET A 316 -17.67 37.54 1.75
#